data_AF-R5D880-F1
#
_entry.id   AF-R5D880-F1
#
_cell.length_a   1.000
_cell.length_b   1.000
_cell.length_c   1.000
_cell.angle_alpha   90.00
_cell.angle_beta   90.00
_cell.angle_gamma   90.00
#
_symmetry.space_group_name_H-M   'P 1'
#
loop_
_entity.id
_entity.type
_entity.pdbx_description
1 polymer ?
#
loop_
_entity_poly.entity_id
_entity_poly.type
_entity_poly.pdbx_seq_one_letter_code
_entity_poly.pdbx_strand_id
1 'polypeptide(L)'
;MDTWYAAGTEVVFACGGSIYTSAAEAAKKVNAKVIGVDVDQKGIIDGGYGEGMTVTSAMKGLAATVNTMLTEVFAGNWDKYGGKIDTLGLISDNPTENYVQIPMESTQWADGKFTQDDYKALVAAMHKGDVKVSNDTTAMPAVDAAHTTVSDQGSIK
;
A
#
# COMPACT_ATOMS: atom_id res chain seq x y z
N MET A 1 -11.48 -14.76 3.62
CA MET A 1 -10.54 -14.86 2.47
C MET A 1 -10.36 -16.28 1.92
N ASP A 2 -10.67 -17.35 2.69
CA ASP A 2 -10.55 -18.74 2.19
C ASP A 2 -11.25 -18.99 0.85
N THR A 3 -12.47 -18.48 0.67
CA THR A 3 -13.24 -18.65 -0.58
C THR A 3 -12.60 -17.96 -1.79
N TRP A 4 -11.93 -16.82 -1.59
CA TRP A 4 -11.26 -16.10 -2.68
C TRP A 4 -10.04 -16.86 -3.18
N TYR A 5 -9.20 -17.34 -2.25
CA TYR A 5 -8.04 -18.15 -2.58
C TYR A 5 -8.45 -19.49 -3.21
N ALA A 6 -9.50 -20.15 -2.70
CA ALA A 6 -10.05 -21.36 -3.31
C ALA A 6 -10.59 -21.13 -4.74
N ALA A 7 -11.03 -19.90 -5.05
CA ALA A 7 -11.48 -19.50 -6.39
C ALA A 7 -10.34 -19.03 -7.31
N GLY A 8 -9.08 -19.17 -6.91
CA GLY A 8 -7.91 -18.86 -7.74
C GLY A 8 -7.29 -17.47 -7.52
N THR A 9 -7.71 -16.73 -6.48
CA THR A 9 -6.97 -15.52 -6.08
C THR A 9 -5.56 -15.90 -5.64
N GLU A 10 -4.53 -15.21 -6.11
CA GLU A 10 -3.13 -15.50 -5.76
C GLU A 10 -2.57 -14.52 -4.71
N VAL A 11 -3.11 -13.30 -4.69
CA VAL A 11 -2.67 -12.22 -3.80
C VAL A 11 -3.89 -11.45 -3.30
N VAL A 12 -3.94 -11.15 -1.99
CA VAL A 12 -4.92 -10.23 -1.42
C VAL A 12 -4.24 -9.01 -0.83
N PHE A 13 -4.71 -7.82 -1.21
CA PHE A 13 -4.36 -6.58 -0.51
C PHE A 13 -5.27 -6.36 0.69
N ALA A 14 -4.74 -6.54 1.90
CA ALA A 14 -5.52 -6.54 3.14
C ALA A 14 -5.55 -5.15 3.80
N CYS A 15 -6.22 -4.19 3.18
CA CYS A 15 -6.14 -2.78 3.55
C CYS A 15 -7.07 -2.31 4.70
N GLY A 16 -7.30 -3.15 5.70
CA GLY A 16 -8.26 -2.90 6.79
C GLY A 16 -7.70 -3.09 8.20
N GLY A 17 -6.41 -2.78 8.42
CA GLY A 17 -5.76 -2.99 9.71
C GLY A 17 -5.71 -4.47 10.09
N SER A 18 -6.28 -4.85 11.24
CA SER A 18 -6.21 -6.21 11.79
C SER A 18 -6.83 -7.29 10.88
N ILE A 19 -7.61 -6.93 9.86
CA ILE A 19 -8.17 -7.87 8.89
C ILE A 19 -7.09 -8.67 8.12
N TYR A 20 -5.85 -8.18 8.09
CA TYR A 20 -4.72 -8.89 7.47
C TYR A 20 -4.54 -10.30 8.03
N THR A 21 -4.89 -10.54 9.30
CA THR A 21 -4.78 -11.88 9.92
C THR A 21 -5.64 -12.90 9.17
N SER A 22 -6.89 -12.56 8.84
CA SER A 22 -7.78 -13.42 8.06
C SER A 22 -7.25 -13.69 6.65
N ALA A 23 -6.63 -12.70 6.01
CA ALA A 23 -6.01 -12.87 4.71
C ALA A 23 -4.76 -13.77 4.78
N ALA A 24 -3.91 -13.58 5.78
CA ALA A 24 -2.68 -14.34 5.97
C ALA A 24 -2.95 -15.79 6.40
N GLU A 25 -3.92 -16.04 7.29
CA GLU A 25 -4.35 -17.40 7.65
C GLU A 25 -4.88 -18.18 6.44
N ALA A 26 -5.68 -17.53 5.60
CA ALA A 26 -6.22 -18.15 4.39
C ALA A 26 -5.12 -18.41 3.35
N ALA A 27 -4.24 -17.42 3.11
CA ALA A 27 -3.13 -17.54 2.18
C ALA A 27 -2.17 -18.67 2.58
N LYS A 28 -1.88 -18.81 3.87
CA LYS A 28 -1.00 -19.86 4.43
C LYS A 28 -1.46 -21.27 4.05
N LYS A 29 -2.78 -21.52 4.06
CA LYS A 29 -3.35 -22.84 3.75
C LYS A 29 -3.07 -23.29 2.31
N VAL A 30 -2.83 -22.35 1.41
CA VAL A 30 -2.66 -22.60 -0.03
C VAL A 30 -1.35 -22.03 -0.60
N ASN A 31 -0.42 -21.60 0.25
CA ASN A 31 0.84 -20.97 -0.13
C ASN A 31 0.68 -19.73 -1.05
N ALA A 32 -0.39 -18.95 -0.84
CA ALA A 32 -0.65 -17.70 -1.56
C ALA A 32 0.01 -16.49 -0.86
N LYS A 33 -0.19 -15.28 -1.40
CA LYS A 33 0.51 -14.06 -0.95
C LYS A 33 -0.43 -12.97 -0.44
N VAL A 34 0.13 -12.01 0.29
CA VAL A 34 -0.60 -10.87 0.87
C VAL A 34 0.16 -9.57 0.62
N ILE A 35 -0.57 -8.47 0.41
CA ILE A 35 -0.04 -7.10 0.49
C ILE A 35 -0.52 -6.49 1.81
N GLY A 36 0.43 -6.03 2.63
CA GLY A 36 0.17 -5.38 3.92
C GLY A 36 -0.15 -3.89 3.83
N VAL A 37 -0.40 -3.25 4.98
CA VAL A 37 -0.68 -1.81 5.11
C VAL A 37 -0.03 -1.16 6.33
N ASP A 38 -0.05 0.18 6.32
CA ASP A 38 0.35 1.10 7.39
C ASP A 38 1.87 1.09 7.65
N VAL A 39 2.41 -0.05 8.05
CA VAL A 39 3.85 -0.27 8.28
C VAL A 39 4.39 -1.30 7.29
N ASP A 40 5.70 -1.50 7.28
CA ASP A 40 6.27 -2.68 6.64
C ASP A 40 5.86 -3.94 7.43
N GLN A 41 4.86 -4.66 6.93
CA GLN A 41 4.31 -5.83 7.60
C GLN A 41 5.04 -7.14 7.27
N LYS A 42 6.13 -7.11 6.48
CA LYS A 42 6.85 -8.34 6.11
C LYS A 42 7.26 -9.16 7.33
N GLY A 43 7.88 -8.53 8.33
CA GLY A 43 8.34 -9.24 9.53
C GLY A 43 7.20 -9.90 10.33
N ILE A 44 6.01 -9.28 10.32
CA ILE A 44 4.83 -9.78 11.04
C ILE A 44 4.20 -10.94 10.27
N ILE A 45 3.95 -10.75 8.97
CA ILE A 45 3.25 -11.73 8.15
C ILE A 45 4.14 -12.94 7.88
N ASP A 46 5.39 -12.72 7.47
CA ASP A 46 6.29 -13.82 7.13
C ASP A 46 6.68 -14.63 8.37
N GLY A 47 6.89 -13.96 9.50
CA GLY A 47 7.22 -14.60 10.78
C GLY A 47 6.05 -15.35 11.41
N GLY A 48 4.80 -14.90 11.19
CA GLY A 48 3.60 -15.51 11.78
C GLY A 48 2.91 -16.56 10.90
N TYR A 49 2.96 -16.37 9.58
CA TYR A 49 2.10 -17.13 8.66
C TYR A 49 2.89 -17.95 7.65
N GLY A 50 4.06 -17.48 7.20
CA GLY A 50 4.94 -18.25 6.33
C GLY A 50 5.94 -17.37 5.57
N GLU A 51 7.16 -17.84 5.44
CA GLU A 51 8.24 -17.11 4.78
C GLU A 51 7.89 -16.75 3.32
N GLY A 52 8.14 -15.49 2.94
CA GLY A 52 7.90 -15.01 1.58
C GLY A 52 6.43 -14.79 1.23
N MET A 53 5.51 -14.79 2.19
CA MET A 53 4.08 -14.53 1.94
C MET A 53 3.78 -13.05 1.64
N THR A 54 4.58 -12.12 2.15
CA THR A 54 4.38 -10.68 1.94
C THR A 54 4.97 -10.23 0.61
N VAL A 55 4.13 -9.81 -0.33
CA VAL A 55 4.58 -9.22 -1.62
C VAL A 55 5.19 -7.85 -1.37
N THR A 56 4.47 -7.00 -0.63
CA THR A 56 4.87 -5.65 -0.23
C THR A 56 3.92 -5.15 0.87
N SER A 57 4.07 -3.91 1.30
CA SER A 57 3.10 -3.21 2.16
C SER A 57 2.84 -1.81 1.63
N ALA A 58 1.57 -1.42 1.49
CA ALA A 58 1.20 -0.04 1.22
C ALA A 58 1.32 0.78 2.52
N MET A 59 2.51 1.30 2.78
CA MET A 59 2.84 1.98 4.02
C MET A 59 2.22 3.38 4.06
N LYS A 60 1.82 3.78 5.27
CA LYS A 60 1.26 5.08 5.60
C LYS A 60 2.05 5.65 6.79
N GLY A 61 2.61 6.83 6.61
CA GLY A 61 3.50 7.52 7.54
C GLY A 61 2.82 8.04 8.81
N LEU A 62 1.90 7.28 9.42
CA LEU A 62 1.16 7.66 10.63
C LEU A 62 2.11 8.07 11.76
N ALA A 63 3.17 7.30 12.00
CA ALA A 63 4.17 7.61 13.03
C ALA A 63 4.92 8.91 12.71
N ALA A 64 5.31 9.13 11.46
CA ALA A 64 5.96 10.36 11.02
C ALA A 64 5.02 11.57 11.21
N THR A 65 3.75 11.46 10.78
CA THR A 65 2.74 12.49 10.97
C THR A 65 2.53 12.82 12.44
N VAL A 66 2.37 11.82 13.31
CA VAL A 66 2.18 12.04 14.75
C VAL A 66 3.41 12.73 15.36
N ASN A 67 4.61 12.27 15.03
CA ASN A 67 5.84 12.87 15.55
C ASN A 67 6.01 14.32 15.08
N THR A 68 5.82 14.59 13.78
CA THR A 68 5.87 15.97 13.24
C THR A 68 4.87 16.87 13.96
N MET A 69 3.61 16.43 14.09
CA MET A 69 2.57 17.25 14.71
C MET A 69 2.83 17.49 16.21
N LEU A 70 3.31 16.49 16.95
CA LEU A 70 3.69 16.66 18.35
C LEU A 70 4.86 17.64 18.49
N THR A 71 5.89 17.52 17.65
CA THR A 71 7.03 18.46 17.63
C THR A 71 6.57 19.89 17.40
N GLU A 72 5.69 20.13 16.42
CA GLU A 72 5.18 21.47 16.12
C GLU A 72 4.31 22.03 17.25
N VAL A 73 3.47 21.20 17.88
CA VAL A 73 2.67 21.61 19.04
C VAL A 73 3.58 22.03 20.21
N PHE A 74 4.58 21.22 20.55
CA PHE A 74 5.53 21.55 21.62
C PHE A 74 6.40 22.77 21.31
N ALA A 75 6.63 23.07 20.03
CA ALA A 75 7.31 24.28 19.58
C ALA A 75 6.41 25.54 19.60
N GLY A 76 5.13 25.42 19.98
CA GLY A 76 4.19 26.54 19.99
C GLY A 76 3.64 26.91 18.62
N ASN A 77 3.80 26.04 17.61
CA ASN A 77 3.39 26.30 16.23
C ASN A 77 1.96 25.84 15.90
N TRP A 78 1.12 25.53 16.91
CA TRP A 78 -0.23 25.02 16.69
C TRP A 78 -1.07 25.90 15.75
N ASP A 79 -0.93 27.22 15.82
CA ASP A 79 -1.67 28.16 14.96
C ASP A 79 -1.39 27.95 13.45
N LYS A 80 -0.29 27.29 13.09
CA LYS A 80 0.01 26.92 11.70
C LYS A 80 -0.83 25.73 11.21
N TYR A 81 -1.37 24.91 12.11
CA TYR A 81 -2.02 23.64 11.79
C TYR A 81 -3.47 23.53 12.30
N GLY A 82 -3.81 24.20 13.40
CA GLY A 82 -5.12 24.11 14.03
C GLY A 82 -6.26 24.48 13.08
N GLY A 83 -7.28 23.62 13.00
CA GLY A 83 -8.44 23.82 12.13
C GLY A 83 -8.19 23.64 10.63
N LYS A 84 -7.00 23.15 10.24
CA LYS A 84 -6.66 22.87 8.84
C LYS A 84 -6.75 21.38 8.52
N ILE A 85 -6.96 21.09 7.24
CA ILE A 85 -6.92 19.74 6.68
C ILE A 85 -5.67 19.65 5.80
N ASP A 86 -4.72 18.83 6.21
CA ASP A 86 -3.52 18.54 5.42
C ASP A 86 -3.71 17.26 4.61
N THR A 87 -3.28 17.29 3.35
CA THR A 87 -3.23 16.11 2.47
C THR A 87 -1.79 15.62 2.42
N LEU A 88 -1.51 14.54 3.14
CA LEU A 88 -0.16 13.98 3.28
C LEU A 88 0.03 12.81 2.30
N GLY A 89 0.74 13.08 1.21
CA GLY A 89 1.01 12.12 0.14
C GLY A 89 2.48 12.12 -0.27
N LEU A 90 2.73 12.32 -1.57
CA LEU A 90 4.09 12.52 -2.09
C LEU A 90 4.52 13.97 -1.86
N ILE A 91 5.69 14.16 -1.27
CA ILE A 91 6.35 15.46 -1.06
C ILE A 91 7.72 15.53 -1.74
N SER A 92 8.17 14.43 -2.33
CA SER A 92 9.48 14.28 -2.96
C SER A 92 9.45 13.22 -4.06
N ASP A 93 10.37 13.35 -5.02
CA ASP A 93 10.67 12.31 -6.02
C ASP A 93 11.32 11.07 -5.35
N ASN A 94 11.90 11.23 -4.15
CA ASN A 94 12.46 10.13 -3.38
C ASN A 94 11.36 9.40 -2.58
N PRO A 95 11.07 8.12 -2.86
CA PRO A 95 10.00 7.39 -2.17
C PRO A 95 10.11 7.38 -0.65
N THR A 96 11.32 7.31 -0.10
CA THR A 96 11.54 7.17 1.35
C THR A 96 11.17 8.40 2.16
N GLU A 97 11.06 9.56 1.51
CA GLU A 97 10.70 10.84 2.12
C GLU A 97 9.18 11.05 2.16
N ASN A 98 8.41 10.23 1.44
CA ASN A 98 6.97 10.43 1.28
C ASN A 98 6.14 9.86 2.43
N TYR A 99 4.96 10.46 2.66
CA TYR A 99 4.01 10.01 3.69
C TYR A 99 3.27 8.72 3.30
N VAL A 100 3.29 8.35 2.03
CA VAL A 100 2.77 7.07 1.53
C VAL A 100 3.78 6.47 0.55
N GLN A 101 4.02 5.17 0.67
CA GLN A 101 5.07 4.48 -0.10
C GLN A 101 4.96 2.96 0.06
N ILE A 102 5.67 2.21 -0.79
CA ILE A 102 5.99 0.80 -0.54
C ILE A 102 7.45 0.67 -0.06
N PRO A 103 7.78 -0.35 0.76
CA PRO A 103 9.13 -0.50 1.30
C PRO A 103 10.11 -0.93 0.21
N MET A 104 11.25 -0.25 0.11
CA MET A 104 12.25 -0.56 -0.93
C MET A 104 12.87 -1.95 -0.73
N GLU A 105 13.22 -2.31 0.50
CA GLU A 105 14.01 -3.51 0.77
C GLU A 105 13.16 -4.80 0.89
N SER A 106 11.97 -4.71 1.46
CA SER A 106 11.14 -5.87 1.78
C SER A 106 10.10 -6.21 0.70
N THR A 107 9.91 -5.31 -0.28
CA THR A 107 9.10 -5.61 -1.46
C THR A 107 9.76 -6.71 -2.29
N GLN A 108 8.96 -7.65 -2.79
CA GLN A 108 9.41 -8.66 -3.72
C GLN A 108 9.56 -8.08 -5.13
N TRP A 109 10.80 -7.76 -5.50
CA TRP A 109 11.17 -7.34 -6.85
C TRP A 109 11.59 -8.53 -7.71
N ALA A 110 11.45 -8.42 -9.03
CA ALA A 110 11.91 -9.46 -9.95
C ALA A 110 12.41 -8.87 -11.28
N ASP A 111 13.54 -9.40 -11.76
CA ASP A 111 14.12 -9.02 -13.05
C ASP A 111 13.18 -9.34 -14.21
N GLY A 112 13.11 -8.44 -15.19
CA GLY A 112 12.17 -8.53 -16.31
C GLY A 112 10.71 -8.28 -15.91
N LYS A 113 10.45 -7.88 -14.66
CA LYS A 113 9.15 -7.41 -14.16
C LYS A 113 9.30 -5.98 -13.62
N PHE A 114 8.41 -5.58 -12.71
CA PHE A 114 8.48 -4.30 -12.02
C PHE A 114 9.64 -4.28 -11.02
N THR A 115 10.49 -3.27 -11.12
CA THR A 115 11.72 -3.11 -10.32
C THR A 115 11.66 -1.90 -9.39
N GLN A 116 12.63 -1.78 -8.49
CA GLN A 116 12.78 -0.59 -7.65
C GLN A 116 12.93 0.70 -8.48
N ASP A 117 13.61 0.64 -9.62
CA ASP A 117 13.83 1.81 -10.46
C ASP A 117 12.56 2.20 -11.22
N ASP A 118 11.74 1.24 -11.63
CA ASP A 118 10.40 1.50 -12.17
C ASP A 118 9.51 2.19 -11.11
N TYR A 119 9.59 1.74 -9.85
CA TYR A 119 8.86 2.38 -8.76
C TYR A 119 9.33 3.81 -8.50
N LYS A 120 10.65 4.08 -8.45
CA LYS A 120 11.20 5.44 -8.33
C LYS A 120 10.73 6.33 -9.48
N ALA A 121 10.77 5.81 -10.71
CA ALA A 121 10.30 6.53 -11.89
C ALA A 121 8.81 6.85 -11.81
N LEU A 122 7.98 5.90 -11.37
CA LEU A 122 6.55 6.10 -11.14
C LEU A 122 6.28 7.17 -10.07
N VAL A 123 6.99 7.13 -8.94
CA VAL A 123 6.87 8.13 -7.87
C VAL A 123 7.25 9.52 -8.37
N ALA A 124 8.36 9.67 -9.09
CA ALA A 124 8.76 10.94 -9.68
C ALA A 124 7.72 11.45 -10.70
N ALA A 125 7.17 10.58 -11.55
CA ALA A 125 6.13 10.95 -12.50
C ALA A 125 4.82 11.36 -11.80
N MET A 126 4.46 10.69 -10.69
CA MET A 126 3.31 11.08 -9.87
C MET A 126 3.51 12.42 -9.16
N HIS A 127 4.70 12.65 -8.58
CA HIS A 127 5.02 13.89 -7.89
C HIS A 127 5.07 15.10 -8.86
N LYS A 128 5.58 14.90 -10.08
CA LYS A 128 5.52 15.91 -11.16
C LYS A 128 4.11 16.14 -11.72
N GLY A 129 3.20 15.19 -11.50
CA GLY A 129 1.81 15.26 -11.97
C GLY A 129 1.58 14.71 -13.38
N ASP A 130 2.59 14.07 -13.99
CA ASP A 130 2.48 13.38 -15.28
C ASP A 130 1.61 12.13 -15.15
N VAL A 131 1.70 11.44 -14.01
CA VAL A 131 0.81 10.34 -13.63
C VAL A 131 -0.10 10.83 -12.50
N LYS A 132 -1.41 10.60 -12.64
CA LYS A 132 -2.41 11.01 -11.64
C LYS A 132 -3.18 9.80 -11.14
N VAL A 133 -3.26 9.66 -9.83
CA VAL A 133 -4.10 8.65 -9.17
C VAL A 133 -5.49 9.23 -9.02
N SER A 134 -6.48 8.57 -9.64
CA SER A 134 -7.89 8.94 -9.48
C SER A 134 -8.44 8.37 -8.17
N ASN A 135 -9.24 9.17 -7.47
CA ASN A 135 -10.07 8.72 -6.36
C ASN A 135 -11.55 8.55 -6.76
N ASP A 136 -11.85 8.62 -8.06
CA ASP A 136 -13.19 8.43 -8.59
C ASP A 136 -13.63 6.97 -8.41
N THR A 137 -14.84 6.80 -7.88
CA THR A 137 -15.50 5.50 -7.63
C THR A 137 -16.79 5.34 -8.42
N THR A 138 -17.10 6.29 -9.31
CA THR A 138 -18.34 6.29 -10.12
C THR A 138 -18.28 5.35 -11.32
N ALA A 139 -17.08 4.93 -11.73
CA ALA A 139 -16.85 3.99 -12.80
C ALA A 139 -15.69 3.04 -12.48
N MET A 140 -15.67 1.89 -13.14
CA MET A 140 -14.53 0.97 -13.07
C MET A 140 -13.27 1.60 -13.67
N PRO A 141 -12.08 1.31 -13.11
CA PRO A 141 -10.84 1.82 -13.67
C PRO A 141 -10.64 1.32 -15.10
N ALA A 142 -10.25 2.22 -15.99
CA ALA A 142 -9.83 1.84 -17.33
C ALA A 142 -8.54 1.02 -17.25
N VAL A 143 -8.50 -0.10 -17.96
CA VAL A 143 -7.32 -0.96 -18.03
C VAL A 143 -6.99 -1.30 -19.47
N ASP A 144 -5.72 -1.61 -19.71
CA ASP A 144 -5.32 -2.24 -20.94
C ASP A 144 -5.79 -3.71 -20.94
N ALA A 145 -6.84 -3.99 -21.71
CA ALA A 145 -7.44 -5.31 -21.81
C ALA A 145 -6.47 -6.39 -22.35
N ALA A 146 -5.34 -6.02 -22.97
CA ALA A 146 -4.31 -6.96 -23.37
C ALA A 146 -3.47 -7.47 -22.19
N HIS A 147 -3.40 -6.70 -21.11
CA HIS A 147 -2.52 -6.97 -19.96
C HIS A 147 -3.27 -7.14 -18.63
N THR A 148 -4.50 -6.67 -18.53
CA THR A 148 -5.25 -6.65 -17.27
C THR A 148 -6.75 -6.74 -17.52
N THR A 149 -7.42 -7.56 -16.71
CA THR A 149 -8.88 -7.56 -16.59
C THR A 149 -9.25 -7.04 -15.21
N VAL A 150 -10.34 -6.28 -15.13
CA VAL A 150 -10.89 -5.85 -13.84
C VAL A 150 -12.28 -6.44 -13.71
N SER A 151 -12.48 -7.15 -12.61
CA SER A 151 -13.78 -7.66 -12.20
C SER A 151 -14.20 -6.94 -10.94
N ASP A 152 -15.34 -6.26 -11.01
CA ASP A 152 -16.04 -5.85 -9.79
C ASP A 152 -16.69 -7.10 -9.18
N GLN A 153 -16.29 -7.44 -7.96
CA GLN A 153 -16.92 -8.53 -7.21
C GLN A 153 -18.17 -8.06 -6.43
N GLY A 154 -18.54 -6.78 -6.55
CA GLY A 154 -19.77 -6.19 -6.04
C GLY A 154 -19.92 -6.24 -4.52
N SER A 155 -21.14 -5.96 -4.05
CA SER A 155 -21.56 -6.12 -2.66
C SER A 155 -21.55 -7.60 -2.26
N ILE A 156 -20.37 -8.13 -1.92
CA ILE A 156 -20.25 -9.39 -1.18
C ILE A 156 -21.04 -9.20 0.13
N LYS A 157 -22.24 -9.77 0.18
CA LYS A 157 -23.04 -9.90 1.40
C LYS A 157 -22.50 -11.02 2.26
#